data_AF-A0A4P9TJ41-F1
#
_entry.id   AF-A0A4P9TJ41-F1
#
_cell.length_a   1.000
_cell.length_b   1.000
_cell.length_c   1.000
_cell.angle_alpha   90.00
_cell.angle_beta   90.00
_cell.angle_gamma   90.00
#
_symmetry.space_group_name_H-M   'P 1'
#
loop_
_entity.id
_entity.type
_entity.pdbx_description
1 polymer ?
#
loop_
_entity_poly.entity_id
_entity_poly.type
_entity_poly.pdbx_seq_one_letter_code
_entity_poly.pdbx_strand_id
1 'polypeptide(L)'
;MRSNDTASYTFQVTGTITPTGAPNRALDDGTASVTLSNDTHEYTFSGEFTEFEVEGEADVFVDGDSFDVEAFPQTTLSIVPQEPIEVDVSASGRIETESSALDKPNKRTVQGTIRNRTIFSYAGELTHFDINGRAEVQKNGHSVDPSEVLPSSLPGEVSLTGPGIDVTVGVSGEAASDLPSVRSSEGNINAPATGTGTTARYDGRVESIELENGASAEIVPESKRVVCTAPEEQAITFSAQSTEAFIYNEEVHKNPEVTVAAGETERIQYFGDVTTVSINQVEVSFDYERYEDAKSSARLQMAAEFERQDAYNRLRAEVAGRVRHDAAGIYAISSDAEPRPVDAVVFKLTDVHRGNEGSMSITKHRNSGSIVAGKNTYHWRTDGGHLEKMQLDTLEVGSATTMSSAGLATETFDFDVPQGVSTQQVETQDWVPNVPWGDWIGDIYDGLKDVASGIAGVSADYLGEAIEYAEVTASEIAVTGGKILCNTINSFQGLATKFIDDGKIKALWKLRITGYSSMISLVGSGVFEAIGDENYDCGACIAFIRLSLDVGLCGGGVSAFCSAFSLTTLGLGTVPCAVLGGAICSATITALPDAKDICSGHTEPDEAAFC
;
A
#
# COMPACT_ATOMS: atom_id res chain seq x y z
N MET A 1 -33.87 4.30 -3.20
CA MET A 1 -34.97 5.24 -2.87
C MET A 1 -36.23 4.83 -3.57
N ARG A 2 -37.40 4.93 -2.92
CA ARG A 2 -38.70 4.55 -3.48
C ARG A 2 -39.76 5.58 -3.11
N SER A 3 -40.66 5.93 -4.04
CA SER A 3 -41.86 6.73 -3.75
C SER A 3 -43.06 6.20 -4.50
N ASN A 4 -44.24 6.31 -3.87
CA ASN A 4 -45.56 6.05 -4.46
C ASN A 4 -46.25 7.33 -4.94
N ASP A 5 -45.54 8.46 -4.96
CA ASP A 5 -45.97 9.73 -5.54
C ASP A 5 -44.76 10.40 -6.23
N THR A 6 -44.88 11.69 -6.59
CA THR A 6 -43.76 12.50 -7.05
C THR A 6 -42.93 12.99 -5.86
N ALA A 7 -41.63 12.68 -5.89
CA ALA A 7 -40.64 13.21 -4.98
C ALA A 7 -39.35 13.57 -5.74
N SER A 8 -38.59 14.54 -5.27
CA SER A 8 -37.24 14.85 -5.74
C SER A 8 -36.22 14.49 -4.68
N TYR A 9 -35.02 14.12 -5.08
CA TYR A 9 -33.89 14.03 -4.17
C TYR A 9 -32.63 14.59 -4.81
N THR A 10 -31.73 14.99 -3.94
CA THR A 10 -30.35 15.32 -4.25
C THR A 10 -29.46 14.71 -3.17
N PHE A 11 -28.43 13.96 -3.56
CA PHE A 11 -27.39 13.54 -2.62
C PHE A 11 -26.00 13.62 -3.25
N GLN A 12 -24.99 13.84 -2.41
CA GLN A 12 -23.59 13.89 -2.81
C GLN A 12 -22.78 12.99 -1.89
N VAL A 13 -21.76 12.31 -2.42
CA VAL A 13 -20.86 11.43 -1.64
C VAL A 13 -19.39 11.81 -1.77
N THR A 14 -18.57 11.38 -0.83
CA THR A 14 -17.11 11.58 -0.88
C THR A 14 -16.38 10.69 -1.87
N GLY A 15 -16.98 9.56 -2.28
CA GLY A 15 -16.42 8.64 -3.26
C GLY A 15 -17.12 8.68 -4.61
N THR A 16 -17.36 7.51 -5.20
CA THR A 16 -17.99 7.34 -6.52
C THR A 16 -19.47 7.06 -6.41
N ILE A 17 -20.26 7.41 -7.44
CA ILE A 17 -21.66 7.00 -7.58
C ILE A 17 -21.83 6.28 -8.92
N THR A 18 -22.47 5.11 -8.88
CA THR A 18 -22.83 4.31 -10.05
C THR A 18 -24.33 4.02 -10.00
N PRO A 19 -25.12 4.43 -11.01
CA PRO A 19 -26.54 4.12 -11.04
C PRO A 19 -26.72 2.65 -11.44
N THR A 20 -27.49 1.89 -10.65
CA THR A 20 -27.81 0.47 -10.92
C THR A 20 -29.27 0.27 -11.33
N GLY A 21 -30.15 1.15 -10.83
CA GLY A 21 -31.58 1.20 -11.15
C GLY A 21 -32.09 2.62 -11.32
N ALA A 22 -31.21 3.59 -11.58
CA ALA A 22 -31.55 5.00 -11.74
C ALA A 22 -31.13 5.52 -13.13
N PRO A 23 -31.72 6.63 -13.64
CA PRO A 23 -31.29 7.20 -14.90
C PRO A 23 -29.85 7.73 -14.86
N ASN A 24 -29.01 7.37 -15.83
CA ASN A 24 -27.62 7.86 -15.90
C ASN A 24 -27.49 9.39 -15.95
N ARG A 25 -28.49 10.07 -16.53
CA ARG A 25 -28.56 11.54 -16.60
C ARG A 25 -28.74 12.23 -15.24
N ALA A 26 -28.91 11.46 -14.16
CA ALA A 26 -29.09 11.98 -12.82
C ALA A 26 -27.76 12.35 -12.13
N LEU A 27 -26.61 12.03 -12.74
CA LEU A 27 -25.29 12.22 -12.13
C LEU A 27 -24.56 13.43 -12.71
N ASP A 28 -24.07 14.29 -11.82
CA ASP A 28 -23.22 15.44 -12.13
C ASP A 28 -22.21 15.65 -10.98
N ASP A 29 -20.91 15.56 -11.26
CA ASP A 29 -19.80 15.78 -10.31
C ASP A 29 -19.99 15.16 -8.91
N GLY A 30 -20.28 13.85 -8.87
CA GLY A 30 -20.50 13.11 -7.61
C GLY A 30 -21.81 13.44 -6.89
N THR A 31 -22.71 14.15 -7.56
CA THR A 31 -24.05 14.48 -7.07
C THR A 31 -25.08 13.72 -7.91
N ALA A 32 -26.01 13.05 -7.24
CA ALA A 32 -27.17 12.44 -7.85
C ALA A 32 -28.40 13.31 -7.58
N SER A 33 -29.01 13.87 -8.62
CA SER A 33 -30.22 14.70 -8.50
C SER A 33 -31.26 14.31 -9.55
N VAL A 34 -32.44 13.88 -9.10
CA VAL A 34 -33.54 13.48 -10.00
C VAL A 34 -34.88 13.45 -9.27
N THR A 35 -35.95 13.62 -10.06
CA THR A 35 -37.33 13.38 -9.62
C THR A 35 -37.71 11.92 -9.82
N LEU A 36 -38.19 11.28 -8.77
CA LEU A 36 -38.88 9.99 -8.84
C LEU A 36 -40.39 10.18 -8.89
N SER A 37 -41.10 9.29 -9.59
CA SER A 37 -42.57 9.35 -9.69
C SER A 37 -43.14 7.95 -9.85
N ASN A 38 -43.71 7.41 -8.77
CA ASN A 38 -44.15 6.00 -8.70
C ASN A 38 -43.04 5.02 -9.12
N ASP A 39 -41.80 5.26 -8.66
CA ASP A 39 -40.63 4.52 -9.11
C ASP A 39 -39.64 4.24 -7.96
N THR A 40 -38.68 3.36 -8.23
CA THR A 40 -37.55 3.05 -7.36
C THR A 40 -36.25 3.35 -8.09
N HIS A 41 -35.42 4.22 -7.52
CA HIS A 41 -34.07 4.50 -8.01
C HIS A 41 -33.03 3.84 -7.10
N GLU A 42 -32.05 3.20 -7.70
CA GLU A 42 -30.97 2.50 -7.00
C GLU A 42 -29.60 2.94 -7.52
N TYR A 43 -28.66 3.11 -6.59
CA TYR A 43 -27.27 3.45 -6.84
C TYR A 43 -26.37 2.57 -5.99
N THR A 44 -25.19 2.26 -6.50
CA THR A 44 -24.04 1.82 -5.71
C THR A 44 -23.11 3.01 -5.55
N PHE A 45 -22.66 3.29 -4.33
CA PHE A 45 -21.72 4.37 -4.08
C PHE A 45 -20.60 3.95 -3.12
N SER A 46 -19.56 4.76 -3.03
CA SER A 46 -18.51 4.64 -2.01
C SER A 46 -18.36 5.93 -1.22
N GLY A 47 -17.86 5.81 0.01
CA GLY A 47 -17.69 6.94 0.92
C GLY A 47 -18.97 7.32 1.66
N GLU A 48 -18.98 8.55 2.15
CA GLU A 48 -20.02 9.10 3.02
C GLU A 48 -20.81 10.18 2.33
N PHE A 49 -22.07 10.37 2.74
CA PHE A 49 -22.87 11.49 2.29
C PHE A 49 -22.27 12.82 2.76
N THR A 50 -22.09 13.74 1.82
CA THR A 50 -21.77 15.16 2.09
C THR A 50 -23.00 16.05 1.97
N GLU A 51 -24.05 15.55 1.34
CA GLU A 51 -25.35 16.19 1.16
C GLU A 51 -26.41 15.12 0.95
N PHE A 52 -27.59 15.31 1.51
CA PHE A 52 -28.76 14.48 1.27
C PHE A 52 -30.01 15.31 1.53
N GLU A 53 -30.83 15.48 0.50
CA GLU A 53 -32.10 16.21 0.55
C GLU A 53 -33.16 15.40 -0.20
N VAL A 54 -34.38 15.37 0.36
CA VAL A 54 -35.56 14.77 -0.26
C VAL A 54 -36.71 15.75 -0.12
N GLU A 55 -37.38 16.02 -1.24
CA GLU A 55 -38.61 16.81 -1.30
C GLU A 55 -39.77 15.90 -1.71
N GLY A 56 -40.81 15.83 -0.89
CA GLY A 56 -41.95 14.93 -1.10
C GLY A 56 -41.84 13.64 -0.27
N GLU A 57 -42.81 12.75 -0.42
CA GLU A 57 -42.86 11.50 0.34
C GLU A 57 -42.03 10.42 -0.36
N ALA A 58 -40.86 10.08 0.18
CA ALA A 58 -40.04 8.98 -0.32
C ALA A 58 -39.42 8.17 0.83
N ASP A 59 -39.40 6.85 0.66
CA ASP A 59 -38.65 5.95 1.52
C ASP A 59 -37.20 5.87 1.02
N VAL A 60 -36.25 6.16 1.91
CA VAL A 60 -34.81 6.01 1.63
C VAL A 60 -34.27 4.79 2.36
N PHE A 61 -33.46 4.01 1.65
CA PHE A 61 -32.75 2.86 2.18
C PHE A 61 -31.28 2.95 1.79
N VAL A 62 -30.39 2.62 2.73
CA VAL A 62 -28.93 2.53 2.54
C VAL A 62 -28.52 1.14 3.01
N ASP A 63 -27.87 0.37 2.14
CA ASP A 63 -27.50 -1.03 2.39
C ASP A 63 -28.66 -1.95 2.86
N GLY A 64 -29.89 -1.59 2.45
CA GLY A 64 -31.12 -2.31 2.80
C GLY A 64 -31.81 -1.80 4.06
N ASP A 65 -31.15 -0.97 4.87
CA ASP A 65 -31.69 -0.40 6.10
C ASP A 65 -32.39 0.94 5.83
N SER A 66 -33.46 1.22 6.57
CA SER A 66 -34.20 2.49 6.45
C SER A 66 -33.31 3.65 6.91
N PHE A 67 -33.23 4.69 6.09
CA PHE A 67 -32.41 5.87 6.34
C PHE A 67 -33.30 7.09 6.58
N ASP A 68 -33.18 7.68 7.77
CA ASP A 68 -33.87 8.91 8.14
C ASP A 68 -33.09 10.13 7.61
N VAL A 69 -33.60 10.71 6.53
CA VAL A 69 -33.03 11.89 5.87
C VAL A 69 -33.19 13.14 6.74
N GLU A 70 -34.26 13.25 7.53
CA GLU A 70 -34.48 14.43 8.37
C GLU A 70 -33.54 14.48 9.57
N ALA A 71 -33.07 13.31 10.04
CA ALA A 71 -32.07 13.19 11.09
C ALA A 71 -30.61 13.28 10.58
N PHE A 72 -30.39 13.48 9.27
CA PHE A 72 -29.04 13.57 8.72
C PHE A 72 -28.41 14.96 8.95
N PRO A 73 -27.15 15.05 9.44
CA PRO A 73 -26.28 13.95 9.88
C PRO A 73 -26.61 13.41 11.30
N GLN A 74 -26.46 12.09 11.50
CA GLN A 74 -27.01 11.40 12.67
C GLN A 74 -26.09 11.37 13.91
N THR A 75 -24.76 11.44 13.72
CA THR A 75 -23.80 11.32 14.82
C THR A 75 -23.53 12.69 15.43
N THR A 76 -23.44 12.78 16.76
CA THR A 76 -23.23 14.07 17.45
C THR A 76 -21.98 14.09 18.31
N LEU A 77 -21.26 15.21 18.27
CA LEU A 77 -20.15 15.55 19.15
C LEU A 77 -20.49 16.86 19.86
N SER A 78 -20.54 16.85 21.19
CA SER A 78 -20.81 18.03 22.02
C SER A 78 -19.56 18.39 22.79
N ILE A 79 -19.05 19.61 22.59
CA ILE A 79 -17.88 20.13 23.29
C ILE A 79 -18.33 21.25 24.23
N VAL A 80 -18.03 21.11 25.52
CA VAL A 80 -18.31 22.13 26.54
C VAL A 80 -17.00 22.69 27.05
N PRO A 81 -16.55 23.84 26.52
CA PRO A 81 -15.29 24.45 26.92
C PRO A 81 -15.38 25.09 28.32
N GLN A 82 -14.30 24.99 29.11
CA GLN A 82 -14.20 25.71 30.40
C GLN A 82 -13.82 27.19 30.22
N GLU A 83 -13.10 27.49 29.14
CA GLU A 83 -12.65 28.80 28.69
C GLU A 83 -12.65 28.81 27.15
N PRO A 84 -12.60 29.96 26.45
CA PRO A 84 -12.53 29.95 25.00
C PRO A 84 -11.38 29.08 24.48
N ILE A 85 -11.69 28.10 23.63
CA ILE A 85 -10.71 27.19 23.03
C ILE A 85 -10.83 27.23 21.50
N GLU A 86 -9.71 27.01 20.82
CA GLU A 86 -9.71 26.70 19.38
C GLU A 86 -10.09 25.24 19.17
N VAL A 87 -10.89 24.99 18.14
CA VAL A 87 -11.22 23.63 17.68
C VAL A 87 -10.92 23.51 16.19
N ASP A 88 -10.47 22.33 15.78
CA ASP A 88 -10.37 21.90 14.39
C ASP A 88 -10.91 20.47 14.31
N VAL A 89 -12.03 20.30 13.61
CA VAL A 89 -12.76 19.04 13.54
C VAL A 89 -13.07 18.72 12.09
N SER A 90 -12.78 17.48 11.66
CA SER A 90 -13.26 16.97 10.37
C SER A 90 -13.85 15.58 10.45
N ALA A 91 -14.72 15.26 9.49
CA ALA A 91 -15.36 13.96 9.34
C ALA A 91 -15.12 13.37 7.94
N SER A 92 -15.38 12.07 7.78
CA SER A 92 -15.35 11.41 6.47
C SER A 92 -16.55 11.80 5.60
N GLY A 93 -17.65 12.26 6.19
CA GLY A 93 -18.82 12.83 5.52
C GLY A 93 -19.12 14.28 5.91
N ARG A 94 -20.38 14.71 5.70
CA ARG A 94 -20.85 16.07 6.10
C ARG A 94 -20.60 16.30 7.59
N ILE A 95 -20.17 17.51 7.95
CA ILE A 95 -20.17 18.01 9.33
C ILE A 95 -20.90 19.35 9.39
N GLU A 96 -21.75 19.50 10.40
CA GLU A 96 -22.54 20.69 10.64
C GLU A 96 -22.42 21.12 12.10
N THR A 97 -22.69 22.39 12.33
CA THR A 97 -22.77 22.96 13.66
C THR A 97 -23.76 24.12 13.64
N GLU A 98 -24.44 24.31 14.76
CA GLU A 98 -25.33 25.45 15.00
C GLU A 98 -24.59 26.79 15.11
N SER A 99 -23.27 26.75 15.36
CA SER A 99 -22.45 27.96 15.48
C SER A 99 -22.12 28.53 14.10
N SER A 100 -22.68 29.69 13.78
CA SER A 100 -22.32 30.46 12.58
C SER A 100 -20.99 31.21 12.71
N ALA A 101 -20.34 31.16 13.88
CA ALA A 101 -19.08 31.85 14.14
C ALA A 101 -17.85 31.03 13.77
N LEU A 102 -18.04 29.73 13.52
CA LEU A 102 -16.97 28.82 13.10
C LEU A 102 -16.82 28.85 11.58
N ASP A 103 -15.58 28.77 11.13
CA ASP A 103 -15.25 28.65 9.73
C ASP A 103 -15.53 27.23 9.23
N LYS A 104 -15.98 27.13 7.98
CA LYS A 104 -16.30 25.86 7.32
C LYS A 104 -15.58 25.84 5.98
N PRO A 105 -14.27 25.53 5.95
CA PRO A 105 -13.48 25.53 4.71
C PRO A 105 -14.08 24.65 3.62
N ASN A 106 -14.79 23.59 4.02
CA ASN A 106 -15.53 22.69 3.15
C ASN A 106 -16.66 21.99 3.94
N LYS A 107 -17.44 21.12 3.28
CA LYS A 107 -18.57 20.38 3.90
C LYS A 107 -18.17 19.39 5.00
N ARG A 108 -16.88 19.09 5.17
CA ARG A 108 -16.32 18.05 6.05
C ARG A 108 -15.42 18.60 7.15
N THR A 109 -15.17 19.91 7.20
CA THR A 109 -14.26 20.55 8.16
C THR A 109 -14.91 21.75 8.83
N VAL A 110 -14.75 21.87 10.15
CA VAL A 110 -15.15 23.05 10.94
C VAL A 110 -13.98 23.46 11.82
N GLN A 111 -13.67 24.75 11.84
CA GLN A 111 -12.56 25.29 12.65
C GLN A 111 -12.88 26.65 13.30
N GLY A 112 -12.19 26.98 14.39
CA GLY A 112 -12.18 28.29 15.04
C GLY A 112 -12.46 28.25 16.54
N THR A 113 -12.72 29.41 17.15
CA THR A 113 -12.89 29.51 18.60
C THR A 113 -14.33 29.21 19.05
N ILE A 114 -14.51 28.28 20.00
CA ILE A 114 -15.77 28.09 20.72
C ILE A 114 -15.69 28.66 22.14
N ARG A 115 -16.80 29.25 22.62
CA ARG A 115 -16.91 29.85 23.97
C ARG A 115 -17.97 29.23 24.86
N ASN A 116 -18.94 28.55 24.25
CA ASN A 116 -20.06 27.90 24.91
C ASN A 116 -20.14 26.46 24.42
N ARG A 117 -21.03 25.67 25.01
CA ARG A 117 -21.39 24.35 24.48
C ARG A 117 -21.68 24.48 22.98
N THR A 118 -21.00 23.66 22.19
CA THR A 118 -21.17 23.61 20.74
C THR A 118 -21.41 22.17 20.35
N ILE A 119 -22.45 21.93 19.57
CA ILE A 119 -22.78 20.61 19.03
C ILE A 119 -22.37 20.58 17.56
N PHE A 120 -21.68 19.51 17.19
CA PHE A 120 -21.34 19.14 15.83
C PHE A 120 -22.14 17.90 15.46
N SER A 121 -22.90 17.96 14.37
CA SER A 121 -23.56 16.79 13.78
C SER A 121 -22.76 16.35 12.56
N TYR A 122 -22.43 15.07 12.44
CA TYR A 122 -21.61 14.59 11.33
C TYR A 122 -22.03 13.22 10.79
N ALA A 123 -21.65 12.96 9.53
CA ALA A 123 -21.84 11.70 8.82
C ALA A 123 -20.51 10.93 8.74
N GLY A 124 -20.61 9.60 8.75
CA GLY A 124 -19.45 8.71 8.84
C GLY A 124 -18.74 8.80 10.19
N GLU A 125 -17.42 8.90 10.14
CA GLU A 125 -16.55 8.96 11.31
C GLU A 125 -15.78 10.28 11.38
N LEU A 126 -15.31 10.64 12.57
CA LEU A 126 -14.38 11.75 12.73
C LEU A 126 -13.01 11.34 12.21
N THR A 127 -12.41 12.21 11.40
CA THR A 127 -11.11 11.98 10.76
C THR A 127 -10.04 12.91 11.32
N HIS A 128 -10.43 13.97 12.03
CA HIS A 128 -9.52 14.81 12.78
C HIS A 128 -10.26 15.48 13.92
N PHE A 129 -9.59 15.60 15.05
CA PHE A 129 -10.11 16.25 16.24
C PHE A 129 -8.95 16.86 17.02
N ASP A 130 -8.83 18.17 16.97
CA ASP A 130 -7.90 18.94 17.79
C ASP A 130 -8.65 20.00 18.58
N ILE A 131 -8.35 20.07 19.87
CA ILE A 131 -8.87 21.10 20.77
C ILE A 131 -7.70 21.67 21.59
N ASN A 132 -7.53 22.99 21.53
CA ASN A 132 -6.49 23.65 22.31
C ASN A 132 -7.08 24.19 23.62
N GLY A 133 -7.20 23.32 24.62
CA GLY A 133 -7.60 23.66 25.98
C GLY A 133 -8.43 22.59 26.67
N ARG A 134 -9.04 22.93 27.80
CA ARG A 134 -9.84 21.99 28.60
C ARG A 134 -11.32 22.07 28.23
N ALA A 135 -11.88 20.93 27.83
CA ALA A 135 -13.30 20.78 27.57
C ALA A 135 -13.83 19.44 28.08
N GLU A 136 -15.11 19.42 28.43
CA GLU A 136 -15.87 18.17 28.50
C GLU A 136 -16.32 17.82 27.08
N VAL A 137 -16.06 16.58 26.66
CA VAL A 137 -16.43 16.09 25.33
C VAL A 137 -17.42 14.95 25.48
N GLN A 138 -18.52 15.02 24.73
CA GLN A 138 -19.52 13.97 24.67
C GLN A 138 -19.75 13.54 23.22
N LYS A 139 -19.71 12.23 22.97
CA LYS A 139 -20.03 11.61 21.67
C LYS A 139 -21.34 10.85 21.81
N ASN A 140 -22.35 11.20 21.01
CA ASN A 140 -23.71 10.65 21.10
C ASN A 140 -24.30 10.71 22.51
N GLY A 141 -24.04 11.81 23.24
CA GLY A 141 -24.52 12.01 24.61
C GLY A 141 -23.74 11.27 25.70
N HIS A 142 -22.69 10.52 25.35
CA HIS A 142 -21.81 9.84 26.30
C HIS A 142 -20.50 10.60 26.47
N SER A 143 -20.08 10.85 27.72
CA SER A 143 -18.77 11.45 28.00
C SER A 143 -17.65 10.54 27.47
N VAL A 144 -16.68 11.13 26.80
CA VAL A 144 -15.51 10.45 26.22
C VAL A 144 -14.26 11.26 26.49
N ASP A 145 -13.11 10.59 26.66
CA ASP A 145 -11.84 11.31 26.73
C ASP A 145 -11.56 11.96 25.35
N PRO A 146 -11.10 13.22 25.27
CA PRO A 146 -10.68 13.83 24.02
C PRO A 146 -9.78 12.94 23.13
N SER A 147 -8.88 12.13 23.72
CA SER A 147 -8.00 11.24 22.95
C SER A 147 -8.72 10.01 22.36
N GLU A 148 -9.91 9.70 22.83
CA GLU A 148 -10.73 8.55 22.40
C GLU A 148 -11.87 8.96 21.44
N VAL A 149 -11.93 10.24 21.06
CA VAL A 149 -12.99 10.77 20.19
C VAL A 149 -12.89 10.19 18.78
N LEU A 150 -11.66 10.07 18.27
CA LEU A 150 -11.38 9.47 16.96
C LEU A 150 -11.56 7.95 17.02
N PRO A 151 -12.03 7.33 15.92
CA PRO A 151 -11.99 5.87 15.80
C PRO A 151 -10.53 5.39 15.86
N SER A 152 -10.33 4.17 16.36
CA SER A 152 -8.98 3.58 16.43
C SER A 152 -8.35 3.49 15.04
N SER A 153 -7.13 4.00 14.91
CA SER A 153 -6.29 3.92 13.70
C SER A 153 -5.29 2.76 13.76
N LEU A 154 -5.37 1.89 14.76
CA LEU A 154 -4.45 0.76 14.98
C LEU A 154 -5.01 -0.55 14.38
N PRO A 155 -4.64 -0.93 13.15
CA PRO A 155 -5.20 -2.10 12.47
C PRO A 155 -4.65 -3.43 12.97
N GLY A 156 -3.44 -3.40 13.53
CA GLY A 156 -2.71 -4.57 13.98
C GLY A 156 -3.13 -5.01 15.37
N GLU A 157 -2.99 -6.31 15.63
CA GLU A 157 -3.07 -6.91 16.96
C GLU A 157 -1.83 -7.75 17.23
N VAL A 158 -1.19 -7.54 18.37
CA VAL A 158 -0.17 -8.43 18.90
C VAL A 158 -0.76 -9.26 20.03
N SER A 159 -0.44 -10.55 20.04
CA SER A 159 -0.82 -11.50 21.08
C SER A 159 0.43 -12.13 21.71
N LEU A 160 0.52 -12.05 23.03
CA LEU A 160 1.66 -12.49 23.83
C LEU A 160 1.24 -13.67 24.70
N THR A 161 1.73 -14.87 24.37
CA THR A 161 1.42 -16.09 25.12
C THR A 161 2.67 -16.66 25.79
N GLY A 162 2.59 -17.01 27.07
CA GLY A 162 3.77 -17.51 27.79
C GLY A 162 3.56 -17.77 29.28
N PRO A 163 4.66 -18.01 30.03
CA PRO A 163 4.62 -18.38 31.45
C PRO A 163 4.48 -17.19 32.42
N GLY A 164 4.17 -15.99 31.93
CA GLY A 164 4.08 -14.75 32.70
C GLY A 164 5.38 -13.94 32.72
N ILE A 165 6.20 -14.03 31.66
CA ILE A 165 7.43 -13.24 31.50
C ILE A 165 7.09 -11.90 30.84
N ASP A 166 7.68 -10.82 31.33
CA ASP A 166 7.54 -9.50 30.71
C ASP A 166 8.27 -9.46 29.36
N VAL A 167 7.56 -8.94 28.36
CA VAL A 167 8.02 -8.79 26.97
C VAL A 167 7.87 -7.34 26.57
N THR A 168 8.88 -6.82 25.88
CA THR A 168 8.84 -5.56 25.15
C THR A 168 8.70 -5.87 23.67
N VAL A 169 7.67 -5.35 23.02
CA VAL A 169 7.50 -5.42 21.56
C VAL A 169 7.63 -4.02 21.00
N GLY A 170 8.65 -3.79 20.18
CA GLY A 170 8.82 -2.55 19.42
C GLY A 170 8.07 -2.61 18.09
N VAL A 171 7.29 -1.58 17.81
CA VAL A 171 6.59 -1.37 16.54
C VAL A 171 7.06 -0.07 15.89
N SER A 172 6.97 0.00 14.56
CA SER A 172 7.38 1.16 13.78
C SER A 172 6.41 2.35 13.91
N GLY A 173 5.22 2.11 14.45
CA GLY A 173 4.16 3.10 14.66
C GLY A 173 3.81 3.33 16.14
N GLU A 174 2.55 3.65 16.38
CA GLU A 174 1.90 3.75 17.67
C GLU A 174 1.33 2.41 18.15
N ALA A 175 1.14 2.31 19.46
CA ALA A 175 0.50 1.17 20.08
C ALA A 175 -0.38 1.59 21.25
N ALA A 176 -1.47 0.85 21.46
CA ALA A 176 -2.40 1.08 22.55
C ALA A 176 -2.97 -0.24 23.08
N SER A 177 -3.40 -0.22 24.35
CA SER A 177 -4.13 -1.33 24.96
C SER A 177 -5.06 -0.79 26.03
N ASP A 178 -6.26 -1.38 26.11
CA ASP A 178 -7.23 -1.11 27.17
C ASP A 178 -6.91 -1.89 28.46
N LEU A 179 -5.92 -2.78 28.42
CA LEU A 179 -5.55 -3.63 29.54
C LEU A 179 -4.62 -2.87 30.50
N PRO A 180 -4.97 -2.72 31.80
CA PRO A 180 -4.14 -2.00 32.77
C PRO A 180 -2.74 -2.63 32.99
N SER A 181 -2.58 -3.90 32.63
CA SER A 181 -1.30 -4.63 32.70
C SER A 181 -0.38 -4.38 31.52
N VAL A 182 -0.86 -3.72 30.47
CA VAL A 182 -0.08 -3.39 29.27
C VAL A 182 0.28 -1.92 29.32
N ARG A 183 1.55 -1.60 29.09
CA ARG A 183 2.01 -0.21 28.96
C ARG A 183 2.48 0.00 27.53
N SER A 184 1.83 0.93 26.83
CA SER A 184 2.29 1.38 25.53
C SER A 184 2.88 2.79 25.60
N SER A 185 4.06 2.97 25.04
CA SER A 185 4.72 4.28 24.94
C SER A 185 5.73 4.29 23.81
N GLU A 186 5.69 5.32 22.95
CA GLU A 186 6.71 5.55 21.92
C GLU A 186 6.97 4.30 21.05
N GLY A 187 5.91 3.68 20.52
CA GLY A 187 6.02 2.47 19.69
C GLY A 187 6.45 1.21 20.45
N ASN A 188 6.53 1.23 21.78
CA ASN A 188 6.84 0.04 22.58
C ASN A 188 5.62 -0.46 23.33
N ILE A 189 5.39 -1.77 23.30
CA ILE A 189 4.37 -2.48 24.07
C ILE A 189 5.08 -3.32 25.13
N ASN A 190 4.90 -2.95 26.41
CA ASN A 190 5.46 -3.68 27.54
C ASN A 190 4.32 -4.46 28.23
N ALA A 191 4.40 -5.78 28.21
CA ALA A 191 3.33 -6.63 28.74
C ALA A 191 3.82 -8.03 29.12
N PRO A 192 3.20 -8.66 30.15
CA PRO A 192 3.49 -10.05 30.47
C PRO A 192 2.87 -10.99 29.43
N ALA A 193 3.66 -11.92 28.91
CA ALA A 193 3.16 -13.03 28.09
C ALA A 193 2.52 -14.09 28.98
N THR A 194 1.19 -14.17 29.01
CA THR A 194 0.44 -15.05 29.94
C THR A 194 -0.10 -16.29 29.25
N GLY A 195 -0.46 -17.33 30.02
CA GLY A 195 -1.01 -18.57 29.45
C GLY A 195 -2.38 -18.40 28.79
N THR A 196 -3.08 -17.30 29.06
CA THR A 196 -4.34 -16.93 28.42
C THR A 196 -4.17 -15.98 27.22
N GLY A 197 -2.94 -15.53 26.95
CA GLY A 197 -2.66 -14.46 26.01
C GLY A 197 -2.86 -13.07 26.62
N THR A 198 -1.98 -12.14 26.26
CA THR A 198 -2.15 -10.70 26.49
C THR A 198 -2.15 -10.00 25.13
N THR A 199 -3.12 -9.12 24.87
CA THR A 199 -3.23 -8.45 23.56
C THR A 199 -3.03 -6.95 23.65
N ALA A 200 -2.51 -6.38 22.56
CA ALA A 200 -2.41 -4.95 22.33
C ALA A 200 -2.62 -4.65 20.85
N ARG A 201 -3.07 -3.44 20.55
CA ARG A 201 -3.24 -2.95 19.18
C ARG A 201 -2.05 -2.09 18.78
N TYR A 202 -1.73 -2.11 17.50
CA TYR A 202 -0.64 -1.30 16.95
C TYR A 202 -0.92 -0.91 15.49
N ASP A 203 -0.19 0.07 14.98
CA ASP A 203 -0.03 0.33 13.55
C ASP A 203 1.45 0.19 13.13
N GLY A 204 1.70 0.20 11.82
CA GLY A 204 3.02 -0.09 11.28
C GLY A 204 3.37 -1.59 11.35
N ARG A 205 4.63 -1.89 11.62
CA ARG A 205 5.17 -3.26 11.69
C ARG A 205 5.80 -3.53 13.04
N VAL A 206 5.87 -4.80 13.41
CA VAL A 206 6.71 -5.21 14.54
C VAL A 206 8.17 -5.25 14.08
N GLU A 207 9.02 -4.54 14.81
CA GLU A 207 10.44 -4.39 14.51
C GLU A 207 11.31 -5.14 15.50
N SER A 208 10.88 -5.25 16.76
CA SER A 208 11.68 -5.93 17.78
C SER A 208 10.82 -6.59 18.86
N ILE A 209 11.39 -7.64 19.45
CA ILE A 209 10.82 -8.38 20.58
C ILE A 209 11.97 -8.63 21.54
N GLU A 210 11.82 -8.22 22.79
CA GLU A 210 12.83 -8.38 23.82
C GLU A 210 12.20 -8.95 25.09
N LEU A 211 12.81 -10.00 25.64
CA LEU A 211 12.45 -10.55 26.94
C LEU A 211 13.27 -9.90 28.05
N GLU A 212 12.75 -9.90 29.28
CA GLU A 212 13.46 -9.36 30.47
C GLU A 212 14.86 -9.95 30.69
N ASN A 213 15.13 -11.17 30.21
CA ASN A 213 16.44 -11.81 30.32
C ASN A 213 17.46 -11.36 29.26
N GLY A 214 17.12 -10.39 28.41
CA GLY A 214 17.97 -9.85 27.33
C GLY A 214 17.99 -10.68 26.05
N ALA A 215 17.18 -11.74 25.95
CA ALA A 215 16.97 -12.43 24.68
C ALA A 215 16.09 -11.58 23.76
N SER A 216 16.50 -11.39 22.51
CA SER A 216 15.77 -10.53 21.58
C SER A 216 15.70 -11.08 20.16
N ALA A 217 14.68 -10.67 19.43
CA ALA A 217 14.51 -10.90 18.00
C ALA A 217 14.15 -9.59 17.31
N GLU A 218 14.94 -9.17 16.33
CA GLU A 218 14.71 -7.98 15.51
C GLU A 218 14.27 -8.39 14.10
N ILE A 219 13.15 -7.86 13.62
CA ILE A 219 12.65 -8.06 12.26
C ILE A 219 13.13 -6.87 11.44
N VAL A 220 14.08 -7.12 10.52
CA VAL A 220 14.75 -6.09 9.71
C VAL A 220 14.21 -6.15 8.27
N PRO A 221 13.22 -5.33 7.89
CA PRO A 221 12.54 -5.47 6.60
C PRO A 221 13.42 -5.18 5.39
N GLU A 222 14.41 -4.29 5.53
CA GLU A 222 15.33 -3.88 4.46
C GLU A 222 16.20 -5.06 4.01
N SER A 223 16.62 -5.89 4.96
CA SER A 223 17.44 -7.06 4.71
C SER A 223 16.63 -8.36 4.64
N LYS A 224 15.31 -8.29 4.88
CA LYS A 224 14.40 -9.44 4.98
C LYS A 224 14.93 -10.51 5.93
N ARG A 225 15.40 -10.09 7.11
CA ARG A 225 15.97 -10.97 8.13
C ARG A 225 15.30 -10.81 9.47
N VAL A 226 15.18 -11.92 10.19
CA VAL A 226 14.99 -11.93 11.64
C VAL A 226 16.37 -12.15 12.28
N VAL A 227 16.82 -11.19 13.08
CA VAL A 227 18.10 -11.23 13.80
C VAL A 227 17.79 -11.70 15.23
N CYS A 228 18.22 -12.90 15.57
CA CYS A 228 17.96 -13.52 16.87
C CYS A 228 19.21 -13.41 17.75
N THR A 229 19.12 -12.76 18.90
CA THR A 229 20.25 -12.53 19.81
C THR A 229 19.98 -13.18 21.16
N ALA A 230 20.88 -14.06 21.58
CA ALA A 230 20.84 -14.70 22.89
C ALA A 230 21.64 -13.89 23.92
N PRO A 231 21.22 -13.87 25.20
CA PRO A 231 21.95 -13.21 26.27
C PRO A 231 23.29 -13.89 26.55
N GLU A 232 24.23 -13.18 27.20
CA GLU A 232 25.60 -13.66 27.45
C GLU A 232 25.69 -14.96 28.27
N GLU A 233 24.68 -15.25 29.08
CA GLU A 233 24.72 -16.33 30.06
C GLU A 233 24.04 -17.63 29.60
N GLN A 234 23.21 -17.59 28.55
CA GLN A 234 22.36 -18.72 28.20
C GLN A 234 22.09 -18.82 26.69
N ALA A 235 22.13 -20.05 26.17
CA ALA A 235 21.62 -20.35 24.84
C ALA A 235 20.09 -20.27 24.81
N ILE A 236 19.54 -19.75 23.72
CA ILE A 236 18.09 -19.52 23.56
C ILE A 236 17.62 -20.12 22.25
N THR A 237 16.46 -20.77 22.31
CA THR A 237 15.80 -21.30 21.12
C THR A 237 14.80 -20.28 20.60
N PHE A 238 14.93 -19.94 19.34
CA PHE A 238 14.03 -19.07 18.59
C PHE A 238 13.27 -19.89 17.55
N SER A 239 12.02 -19.54 17.32
CA SER A 239 11.30 -19.98 16.12
C SER A 239 10.53 -18.82 15.51
N ALA A 240 10.28 -18.88 14.21
CA ALA A 240 9.54 -17.84 13.51
C ALA A 240 8.55 -18.45 12.53
N GLN A 241 7.47 -17.72 12.24
CA GLN A 241 6.50 -18.04 11.19
C GLN A 241 6.30 -16.82 10.29
N SER A 242 6.03 -17.07 9.01
CA SER A 242 5.72 -16.04 8.04
C SER A 242 4.56 -16.48 7.15
N THR A 243 3.99 -15.53 6.43
CA THR A 243 2.92 -15.80 5.45
C THR A 243 3.39 -16.69 4.29
N GLU A 244 4.70 -16.72 4.02
CA GLU A 244 5.30 -17.50 2.93
C GLU A 244 6.29 -18.55 3.45
N ALA A 245 7.56 -18.19 3.63
CA ALA A 245 8.63 -19.10 4.03
C ALA A 245 9.83 -18.36 4.64
N PHE A 246 10.82 -19.13 5.10
CA PHE A 246 12.15 -18.69 5.52
C PHE A 246 13.23 -19.47 4.77
N ILE A 247 14.41 -18.87 4.61
CA ILE A 247 15.65 -19.58 4.28
C ILE A 247 16.56 -19.57 5.50
N TYR A 248 17.02 -20.75 5.88
CA TYR A 248 17.99 -20.95 6.95
C TYR A 248 18.85 -22.16 6.60
N ASN A 249 20.17 -22.07 6.78
CA ASN A 249 21.13 -23.11 6.37
C ASN A 249 20.89 -23.63 4.94
N GLU A 250 20.64 -22.72 3.99
CA GLU A 250 20.39 -23.01 2.57
C GLU A 250 19.12 -23.85 2.28
N GLU A 251 18.30 -24.10 3.31
CA GLU A 251 17.04 -24.84 3.19
C GLU A 251 15.83 -23.90 3.37
N VAL A 252 14.73 -24.23 2.68
CA VAL A 252 13.47 -23.50 2.80
C VAL A 252 12.64 -24.12 3.92
N HIS A 253 12.34 -23.31 4.93
CA HIS A 253 11.55 -23.71 6.09
C HIS A 253 10.24 -22.91 6.16
N LYS A 254 9.18 -23.55 6.64
CA LYS A 254 7.95 -22.83 7.00
C LYS A 254 8.07 -22.19 8.38
N ASN A 255 8.60 -22.96 9.33
CA ASN A 255 8.77 -22.56 10.73
C ASN A 255 10.19 -22.95 11.17
N PRO A 256 11.24 -22.18 10.83
CA PRO A 256 12.60 -22.50 11.27
C PRO A 256 12.68 -22.45 12.80
N GLU A 257 13.46 -23.36 13.38
CA GLU A 257 13.81 -23.37 14.80
C GLU A 257 15.34 -23.32 14.90
N VAL A 258 15.87 -22.31 15.59
CA VAL A 258 17.31 -22.08 15.76
C VAL A 258 17.64 -21.95 17.23
N THR A 259 18.69 -22.64 17.68
CA THR A 259 19.25 -22.44 19.02
C THR A 259 20.52 -21.60 18.89
N VAL A 260 20.46 -20.38 19.40
CA VAL A 260 21.57 -19.42 19.39
C VAL A 260 22.36 -19.59 20.69
N ALA A 261 23.68 -19.74 20.59
CA ALA A 261 24.51 -19.91 21.78
C ALA A 261 24.60 -18.61 22.59
N ALA A 262 25.01 -18.72 23.85
CA ALA A 262 25.08 -17.60 24.77
C ALA A 262 25.99 -16.48 24.22
N GLY A 263 25.47 -15.25 24.17
CA GLY A 263 26.16 -14.07 23.63
C GLY A 263 26.32 -14.05 22.10
N GLU A 264 25.74 -15.00 21.38
CA GLU A 264 25.80 -15.05 19.91
C GLU A 264 24.54 -14.46 19.27
N THR A 265 24.60 -14.28 17.95
CA THR A 265 23.50 -13.78 17.14
C THR A 265 23.39 -14.59 15.87
N GLU A 266 22.17 -14.99 15.53
CA GLU A 266 21.86 -15.69 14.29
C GLU A 266 20.92 -14.88 13.40
N ARG A 267 20.91 -15.18 12.10
CA ARG A 267 20.09 -14.47 11.11
C ARG A 267 19.29 -15.47 10.29
N ILE A 268 17.98 -15.28 10.26
CA ILE A 268 17.04 -16.08 9.48
C ILE A 268 16.48 -15.19 8.39
N GLN A 269 16.65 -15.57 7.12
CA GLN A 269 16.03 -14.82 6.04
C GLN A 269 14.55 -15.20 5.92
N TYR A 270 13.65 -14.24 5.74
CA TYR A 270 12.22 -14.47 5.63
C TYR A 270 11.62 -13.95 4.32
N PHE A 271 10.49 -14.53 3.94
CA PHE A 271 9.64 -14.14 2.82
C PHE A 271 8.21 -13.92 3.30
N GLY A 272 7.48 -13.03 2.61
CA GLY A 272 6.20 -12.52 3.09
C GLY A 272 6.37 -11.63 4.32
N ASP A 273 5.41 -11.72 5.23
CA ASP A 273 5.39 -11.01 6.51
C ASP A 273 5.59 -11.99 7.65
N VAL A 274 6.42 -11.63 8.64
CA VAL A 274 6.60 -12.42 9.85
C VAL A 274 5.34 -12.31 10.68
N THR A 275 4.68 -13.42 10.97
CA THR A 275 3.40 -13.48 11.69
C THR A 275 3.55 -13.99 13.11
N THR A 276 4.66 -14.64 13.44
CA THR A 276 4.93 -15.09 14.81
C THR A 276 6.43 -15.20 15.02
N VAL A 277 6.90 -14.85 16.22
CA VAL A 277 8.23 -15.15 16.72
C VAL A 277 8.10 -15.73 18.12
N SER A 278 8.75 -16.87 18.36
CA SER A 278 8.85 -17.46 19.69
C SER A 278 10.27 -17.37 20.21
N ILE A 279 10.42 -17.01 21.49
CA ILE A 279 11.67 -17.00 22.24
C ILE A 279 11.47 -17.92 23.45
N ASN A 280 12.05 -19.12 23.40
CA ASN A 280 11.76 -20.23 24.33
C ASN A 280 10.26 -20.59 24.42
N GLN A 281 9.63 -20.30 25.57
CA GLN A 281 8.21 -20.59 25.85
C GLN A 281 7.31 -19.37 25.67
N VAL A 282 7.88 -18.24 25.25
CA VAL A 282 7.14 -17.02 24.94
C VAL A 282 6.89 -17.01 23.44
N GLU A 283 5.62 -16.96 23.06
CA GLU A 283 5.17 -16.80 21.68
C GLU A 283 4.59 -15.39 21.52
N VAL A 284 5.06 -14.67 20.52
CA VAL A 284 4.52 -13.37 20.12
C VAL A 284 3.98 -13.50 18.71
N SER A 285 2.67 -13.42 18.55
CA SER A 285 1.97 -13.48 17.27
C SER A 285 1.46 -12.11 16.87
N PHE A 286 1.52 -11.81 15.58
CA PHE A 286 1.12 -10.54 15.00
C PHE A 286 0.11 -10.78 13.88
N ASP A 287 -1.01 -10.07 13.95
CA ASP A 287 -1.99 -9.96 12.89
C ASP A 287 -2.08 -8.49 12.47
N TYR A 288 -1.38 -8.13 11.39
CA TYR A 288 -1.32 -6.76 10.86
C TYR A 288 -2.69 -6.26 10.35
N GLU A 289 -3.62 -7.19 10.13
CA GLU A 289 -4.87 -6.94 9.42
C GLU A 289 -6.11 -7.26 10.26
N ARG A 290 -5.93 -7.45 11.57
CA ARG A 290 -6.98 -7.87 12.49
C ARG A 290 -8.23 -6.99 12.44
N TYR A 291 -8.02 -5.68 12.32
CA TYR A 291 -9.07 -4.66 12.35
C TYR A 291 -9.10 -3.85 11.04
N GLU A 292 -9.83 -4.37 10.04
CA GLU A 292 -9.97 -3.74 8.71
C GLU A 292 -10.61 -2.34 8.73
N ASP A 293 -11.54 -2.12 9.66
CA ASP A 293 -12.15 -0.81 9.90
C ASP A 293 -11.10 0.21 10.32
N ALA A 294 -10.20 -0.16 11.24
CA ALA A 294 -9.12 0.70 11.70
C ALA A 294 -8.11 1.04 10.59
N LYS A 295 -7.88 0.16 9.60
CA LYS A 295 -7.08 0.53 8.41
C LYS A 295 -7.73 1.63 7.59
N SER A 296 -9.05 1.58 7.48
CA SER A 296 -9.82 2.59 6.76
C SER A 296 -9.78 3.91 7.52
N SER A 297 -9.94 3.86 8.86
CA SER A 297 -9.81 5.03 9.72
C SER A 297 -8.41 5.64 9.72
N ALA A 298 -7.35 4.83 9.76
CA ALA A 298 -5.96 5.31 9.68
C ALA A 298 -5.70 6.09 8.38
N ARG A 299 -6.16 5.56 7.24
CA ARG A 299 -6.07 6.25 5.94
C ARG A 299 -6.82 7.58 5.93
N LEU A 300 -8.04 7.59 6.46
CA LEU A 300 -8.88 8.78 6.52
C LEU A 300 -8.29 9.85 7.46
N GLN A 301 -7.74 9.44 8.60
CA GLN A 301 -7.08 10.34 9.55
C GLN A 301 -5.79 10.94 8.98
N MET A 302 -4.92 10.11 8.40
CA MET A 302 -3.72 10.61 7.74
C MET A 302 -4.09 11.56 6.59
N ALA A 303 -5.06 11.21 5.75
CA ALA A 303 -5.53 12.10 4.70
C ALA A 303 -6.04 13.44 5.23
N ALA A 304 -6.79 13.45 6.34
CA ALA A 304 -7.27 14.68 6.96
C ALA A 304 -6.12 15.58 7.44
N GLU A 305 -5.01 15.03 7.95
CA GLU A 305 -3.82 15.83 8.25
C GLU A 305 -3.18 16.47 7.00
N PHE A 306 -3.15 15.73 5.89
CA PHE A 306 -2.63 16.23 4.62
C PHE A 306 -3.53 17.32 4.02
N GLU A 307 -4.85 17.23 4.22
CA GLU A 307 -5.81 18.25 3.78
C GLU A 307 -5.58 19.62 4.41
N ARG A 308 -4.92 19.67 5.58
CA ARG A 308 -4.56 20.90 6.30
C ARG A 308 -3.27 21.56 5.78
N GLN A 309 -2.58 20.93 4.83
CA GLN A 309 -1.35 21.46 4.27
C GLN A 309 -1.64 22.46 3.14
N ASP A 310 -0.88 23.56 3.08
CA ASP A 310 -0.95 24.52 1.96
C ASP A 310 -0.72 23.86 0.60
N ALA A 311 0.16 22.86 0.55
CA ALA A 311 0.43 22.06 -0.66
C ALA A 311 -0.82 21.32 -1.15
N TYR A 312 -1.66 20.83 -0.24
CA TYR A 312 -2.92 20.18 -0.61
C TYR A 312 -3.86 21.19 -1.26
N ASN A 313 -4.08 22.34 -0.63
CA ASN A 313 -4.94 23.39 -1.18
C ASN A 313 -4.44 23.86 -2.56
N ARG A 314 -3.12 23.99 -2.71
CA ARG A 314 -2.49 24.37 -3.98
C ARG A 314 -2.72 23.34 -5.09
N LEU A 315 -2.51 22.05 -4.81
CA LEU A 315 -2.70 20.97 -5.78
C LEU A 315 -4.17 20.76 -6.13
N ARG A 316 -5.04 20.77 -5.12
CA ARG A 316 -6.49 20.65 -5.27
C ARG A 316 -7.06 21.76 -6.14
N ALA A 317 -6.54 22.99 -6.06
CA ALA A 317 -7.03 24.09 -6.89
C ALA A 317 -6.77 23.90 -8.40
N GLU A 318 -5.84 23.02 -8.78
CA GLU A 318 -5.42 22.78 -10.17
C GLU A 318 -5.80 21.38 -10.66
N VAL A 319 -6.52 20.61 -9.83
CA VAL A 319 -6.85 19.24 -10.16
C VAL A 319 -8.03 19.19 -11.14
N ALA A 320 -7.90 18.42 -12.21
CA ALA A 320 -8.92 18.30 -13.26
C ALA A 320 -9.88 17.13 -12.98
N GLY A 321 -10.53 17.19 -11.82
CA GLY A 321 -11.52 16.22 -11.37
C GLY A 321 -11.91 16.47 -9.91
N ARG A 322 -12.75 15.61 -9.36
CA ARG A 322 -13.12 15.64 -7.95
C ARG A 322 -12.19 14.75 -7.13
N VAL A 323 -11.59 15.31 -6.08
CA VAL A 323 -10.78 14.55 -5.12
C VAL A 323 -11.69 13.65 -4.30
N ARG A 324 -11.41 12.34 -4.28
CA ARG A 324 -12.12 11.39 -3.43
C ARG A 324 -11.64 11.49 -1.99
N HIS A 325 -12.58 11.38 -1.05
CA HIS A 325 -12.32 11.44 0.39
C HIS A 325 -12.82 10.20 1.14
N ASP A 326 -13.11 9.13 0.41
CA ASP A 326 -13.44 7.83 0.96
C ASP A 326 -12.18 6.95 1.09
N ALA A 327 -12.21 5.97 2.01
CA ALA A 327 -11.05 5.12 2.27
C ALA A 327 -10.56 4.34 1.04
N ALA A 328 -11.42 3.97 0.09
CA ALA A 328 -11.02 3.27 -1.15
C ALA A 328 -10.43 4.22 -2.20
N GLY A 329 -10.74 5.51 -2.09
CA GLY A 329 -10.15 6.61 -2.83
C GLY A 329 -8.79 7.07 -2.28
N ILE A 330 -8.43 6.66 -1.06
CA ILE A 330 -7.20 7.10 -0.38
C ILE A 330 -6.22 5.93 -0.27
N TYR A 331 -4.98 6.21 -0.65
CA TYR A 331 -3.83 5.38 -0.34
C TYR A 331 -2.88 6.18 0.56
N ALA A 332 -2.46 5.61 1.67
CA ALA A 332 -1.61 6.25 2.64
C ALA A 332 -0.46 5.31 2.99
N ILE A 333 0.75 5.84 3.07
CA ILE A 333 1.94 5.06 3.41
C ILE A 333 2.87 5.88 4.29
N SER A 334 3.39 5.21 5.30
CA SER A 334 4.44 5.67 6.20
C SER A 334 5.72 4.92 5.85
N SER A 335 6.82 5.63 5.69
CA SER A 335 8.15 5.05 5.49
C SER A 335 9.10 5.56 6.56
N ASP A 336 9.67 4.64 7.32
CA ASP A 336 10.61 4.92 8.40
C ASP A 336 12.07 4.95 7.94
N ALA A 337 12.29 4.98 6.61
CA ALA A 337 13.62 4.98 6.04
C ALA A 337 14.43 6.19 6.54
N GLU A 338 15.50 5.90 7.27
CA GLU A 338 16.47 6.90 7.69
C GLU A 338 17.14 7.59 6.47
N PRO A 339 17.57 8.87 6.61
CA PRO A 339 17.60 9.67 7.83
C PRO A 339 16.31 10.47 8.10
N ARG A 340 15.27 10.33 7.27
CA ARG A 340 14.07 11.18 7.38
C ARG A 340 12.81 10.39 7.06
N PRO A 341 12.10 9.91 8.09
CA PRO A 341 10.78 9.30 7.90
C PRO A 341 9.86 10.22 7.11
N VAL A 342 9.11 9.63 6.18
CA VAL A 342 8.15 10.32 5.34
C VAL A 342 6.80 9.65 5.43
N ASP A 343 5.76 10.48 5.35
CA ASP A 343 4.40 10.02 5.10
C ASP A 343 4.01 10.48 3.71
N ALA A 344 3.23 9.67 3.00
CA ALA A 344 2.67 10.02 1.71
C ALA A 344 1.20 9.62 1.63
N VAL A 345 0.39 10.51 1.08
CA VAL A 345 -1.02 10.25 0.79
C VAL A 345 -1.27 10.47 -0.69
N VAL A 346 -2.01 9.55 -1.29
CA VAL A 346 -2.53 9.63 -2.67
C VAL A 346 -4.05 9.59 -2.62
N PHE A 347 -4.67 10.64 -3.13
CA PHE A 347 -6.09 10.75 -3.36
C PHE A 347 -6.39 10.39 -4.81
N LYS A 348 -7.24 9.40 -5.04
CA LYS A 348 -7.80 9.13 -6.37
C LYS A 348 -8.76 10.24 -6.74
N LEU A 349 -8.81 10.54 -8.04
CA LEU A 349 -9.79 11.44 -8.60
C LEU A 349 -10.98 10.64 -9.15
N THR A 350 -12.11 11.31 -9.21
CA THR A 350 -13.32 10.87 -9.90
C THR A 350 -13.86 12.06 -10.69
N ASP A 351 -14.83 11.82 -11.58
CA ASP A 351 -15.37 12.86 -12.46
C ASP A 351 -14.24 13.60 -13.23
N VAL A 352 -13.21 12.86 -13.66
CA VAL A 352 -11.98 13.41 -14.24
C VAL A 352 -12.27 13.99 -15.63
N HIS A 353 -11.96 15.27 -15.84
CA HIS A 353 -12.15 15.96 -17.13
C HIS A 353 -10.91 15.89 -18.02
N ARG A 354 -9.78 15.45 -17.46
CA ARG A 354 -8.48 15.33 -18.12
C ARG A 354 -7.93 13.91 -17.98
N GLY A 355 -8.02 13.14 -19.06
CA GLY A 355 -7.66 11.72 -19.03
C GLY A 355 -8.84 10.84 -18.59
N ASN A 356 -8.57 9.54 -18.48
CA ASN A 356 -9.52 8.53 -18.02
C ASN A 356 -9.43 8.28 -16.51
N GLU A 357 -8.25 8.50 -15.94
CA GLU A 357 -7.96 8.35 -14.52
C GLU A 357 -7.08 9.51 -14.05
N GLY A 358 -7.15 9.83 -12.76
CA GLY A 358 -6.16 10.69 -12.16
C GLY A 358 -6.03 10.51 -10.67
N SER A 359 -4.97 11.08 -10.13
CA SER A 359 -4.67 11.10 -8.70
C SER A 359 -3.97 12.39 -8.30
N MET A 360 -4.07 12.74 -7.04
CA MET A 360 -3.30 13.80 -6.39
C MET A 360 -2.50 13.16 -5.27
N SER A 361 -1.20 13.42 -5.20
CA SER A 361 -0.33 12.86 -4.16
C SER A 361 0.50 13.94 -3.49
N ILE A 362 0.77 13.73 -2.21
CA ILE A 362 1.56 14.62 -1.36
C ILE A 362 2.41 13.77 -0.44
N THR A 363 3.68 14.15 -0.28
CA THR A 363 4.63 13.52 0.63
C THR A 363 5.19 14.59 1.56
N LYS A 364 5.24 14.30 2.85
CA LYS A 364 5.83 15.17 3.88
C LYS A 364 6.81 14.38 4.74
N HIS A 365 7.81 15.06 5.29
CA HIS A 365 8.60 14.49 6.38
C HIS A 365 7.71 14.38 7.63
N ARG A 366 7.65 13.20 8.26
CA ARG A 366 6.76 12.96 9.41
C ARG A 366 7.04 13.93 10.56
N ASN A 367 8.31 14.05 10.94
CA ASN A 367 8.73 14.80 12.12
C ASN A 367 8.65 16.32 11.96
N SER A 368 8.93 16.85 10.77
CA SER A 368 8.93 18.30 10.53
C SER A 368 7.64 18.80 9.90
N GLY A 369 6.80 17.90 9.38
CA GLY A 369 5.65 18.24 8.54
C GLY A 369 6.00 18.89 7.19
N SER A 370 7.30 19.07 6.89
CA SER A 370 7.73 19.78 5.69
C SER A 370 7.44 18.95 4.45
N ILE A 371 6.79 19.56 3.46
CA ILE A 371 6.48 18.94 2.18
C ILE A 371 7.79 18.55 1.48
N VAL A 372 7.83 17.31 1.00
CA VAL A 372 8.92 16.73 0.20
C VAL A 372 8.55 16.81 -1.28
N ALA A 373 7.32 16.40 -1.61
CA ALA A 373 6.82 16.37 -2.96
C ALA A 373 5.29 16.54 -2.99
N GLY A 374 4.77 17.01 -4.11
CA GLY A 374 3.35 17.05 -4.38
C GLY A 374 3.11 17.02 -5.89
N LYS A 375 2.09 16.28 -6.36
CA LYS A 375 1.79 16.20 -7.80
C LYS A 375 0.35 15.80 -8.08
N ASN A 376 -0.17 16.22 -9.23
CA ASN A 376 -1.36 15.66 -9.87
C ASN A 376 -0.94 14.77 -11.04
N THR A 377 -1.45 13.56 -11.12
CA THR A 377 -1.16 12.59 -12.19
C THR A 377 -2.44 12.32 -12.97
N TYR A 378 -2.35 12.30 -14.29
CA TYR A 378 -3.45 11.98 -15.19
C TYR A 378 -3.00 10.90 -16.18
N HIS A 379 -3.87 9.94 -16.43
CA HIS A 379 -3.63 8.86 -17.38
C HIS A 379 -4.69 8.87 -18.48
N TRP A 380 -4.26 8.73 -19.72
CA TRP A 380 -5.12 8.43 -20.85
C TRP A 380 -4.88 6.99 -21.26
N ARG A 381 -5.97 6.24 -21.40
CA ARG A 381 -5.98 4.86 -21.82
C ARG A 381 -6.71 4.73 -23.14
N THR A 382 -6.23 3.82 -23.99
CA THR A 382 -6.95 3.36 -25.16
C THR A 382 -8.20 2.58 -24.75
N ASP A 383 -9.09 2.31 -25.70
CA ASP A 383 -10.27 1.45 -25.47
C ASP A 383 -9.88 0.03 -24.98
N GLY A 384 -8.66 -0.42 -25.27
CA GLY A 384 -8.09 -1.68 -24.78
C GLY A 384 -7.42 -1.59 -23.41
N GLY A 385 -7.48 -0.44 -22.73
CA GLY A 385 -6.90 -0.23 -21.40
C GLY A 385 -5.41 0.18 -21.39
N HIS A 386 -4.77 0.28 -22.55
CA HIS A 386 -3.34 0.64 -22.67
C HIS A 386 -3.09 2.10 -22.37
N LEU A 387 -2.09 2.38 -21.52
CA LEU A 387 -1.64 3.72 -21.24
C LEU A 387 -1.06 4.33 -22.51
N GLU A 388 -1.79 5.29 -23.08
CA GLU A 388 -1.41 6.04 -24.29
C GLU A 388 -0.65 7.31 -23.90
N LYS A 389 -1.04 7.92 -22.80
CA LYS A 389 -0.44 9.18 -22.33
C LYS A 389 -0.49 9.27 -20.82
N MET A 390 0.52 9.87 -20.23
CA MET A 390 0.56 10.27 -18.84
C MET A 390 0.94 11.73 -18.76
N GLN A 391 0.34 12.44 -17.81
CA GLN A 391 0.72 13.81 -17.53
C GLN A 391 0.86 14.03 -16.03
N LEU A 392 1.92 14.74 -15.64
CA LEU A 392 2.26 15.07 -14.27
C LEU A 392 2.28 16.58 -14.10
N ASP A 393 1.52 17.12 -13.15
CA ASP A 393 1.63 18.51 -12.71
C ASP A 393 2.30 18.51 -11.33
N THR A 394 3.60 18.82 -11.28
CA THR A 394 4.45 18.68 -10.08
C THR A 394 4.62 20.01 -9.35
N LEU A 395 4.44 19.99 -8.03
CA LEU A 395 4.62 21.13 -7.15
C LEU A 395 6.09 21.51 -7.00
N GLU A 396 6.42 22.78 -7.23
CA GLU A 396 7.78 23.30 -7.07
C GLU A 396 8.08 23.65 -5.59
N VAL A 397 8.39 22.64 -4.78
CA VAL A 397 8.58 22.79 -3.32
C VAL A 397 9.80 23.64 -2.93
N GLY A 398 10.86 23.64 -3.75
CA GLY A 398 12.13 24.31 -3.41
C GLY A 398 12.28 25.78 -3.85
N SER A 399 11.40 26.29 -4.71
CA SER A 399 11.52 27.63 -5.31
C SER A 399 10.59 28.67 -4.68
N ALA A 400 9.59 28.24 -3.91
CA ALA A 400 8.50 29.10 -3.44
C ALA A 400 8.78 29.72 -2.06
N THR A 401 8.40 30.99 -1.89
CA THR A 401 8.41 31.66 -0.57
C THR A 401 7.31 31.16 0.37
N THR A 402 6.20 30.67 -0.20
CA THR A 402 5.11 29.98 0.51
C THR A 402 4.57 28.86 -0.37
N MET A 403 4.09 27.75 0.21
CA MET A 403 3.54 26.63 -0.56
C MET A 403 2.27 27.02 -1.32
N SER A 404 1.46 27.94 -0.79
CA SER A 404 0.27 28.47 -1.47
C SER A 404 0.59 29.18 -2.79
N SER A 405 1.81 29.69 -2.97
CA SER A 405 2.24 30.39 -4.19
C SER A 405 3.13 29.54 -5.11
N ALA A 406 3.40 28.28 -4.76
CA ALA A 406 4.29 27.43 -5.54
C ALA A 406 3.73 27.17 -6.95
N GLY A 407 4.60 27.21 -7.96
CA GLY A 407 4.26 26.84 -9.34
C GLY A 407 3.96 25.35 -9.47
N LEU A 408 3.24 24.98 -10.54
CA LEU A 408 3.16 23.60 -11.00
C LEU A 408 3.92 23.47 -12.32
N ALA A 409 4.86 22.54 -12.37
CA ALA A 409 5.55 22.17 -13.59
C ALA A 409 4.81 21.01 -14.25
N THR A 410 4.34 21.22 -15.48
CA THR A 410 3.65 20.19 -16.26
C THR A 410 4.63 19.41 -17.13
N GLU A 411 4.66 18.10 -16.95
CA GLU A 411 5.38 17.16 -17.80
C GLU A 411 4.40 16.21 -18.49
N THR A 412 4.62 15.95 -19.78
CA THR A 412 3.78 15.05 -20.59
C THR A 412 4.63 13.92 -21.14
N PHE A 413 4.11 12.70 -21.00
CA PHE A 413 4.71 11.48 -21.51
C PHE A 413 3.70 10.84 -22.46
N ASP A 414 3.99 10.87 -23.74
CA ASP A 414 3.22 10.17 -24.75
C ASP A 414 3.88 8.79 -24.97
N PHE A 415 3.07 7.75 -24.96
CA PHE A 415 3.48 6.37 -25.17
C PHE A 415 2.98 5.94 -26.53
N ASP A 416 3.91 5.68 -27.46
CA ASP A 416 3.56 5.05 -28.73
C ASP A 416 3.16 3.60 -28.45
N VAL A 417 1.89 3.39 -28.12
CA VAL A 417 1.26 2.07 -28.16
C VAL A 417 1.03 1.78 -29.63
N PRO A 418 1.82 0.89 -30.26
CA PRO A 418 1.79 0.80 -31.69
C PRO A 418 0.42 0.31 -32.16
N GLN A 419 -0.27 1.12 -32.95
CA GLN A 419 -1.54 0.71 -33.55
C GLN A 419 -1.26 -0.39 -34.58
N GLY A 420 -1.34 -1.65 -34.13
CA GLY A 420 -1.20 -2.83 -34.96
C GLY A 420 0.22 -3.41 -35.11
N VAL A 421 1.08 -3.32 -34.09
CA VAL A 421 2.33 -4.13 -34.12
C VAL A 421 2.01 -5.60 -33.89
N SER A 422 2.00 -6.34 -35.01
CA SER A 422 2.77 -7.57 -35.10
C SER A 422 4.26 -7.22 -35.13
N THR A 423 5.01 -8.02 -34.39
CA THR A 423 6.47 -8.06 -34.22
C THR A 423 7.33 -7.58 -35.39
N GLN A 424 8.27 -6.67 -35.09
CA GLN A 424 9.51 -6.54 -35.86
C GLN A 424 10.69 -6.27 -34.92
N GLN A 425 11.70 -7.13 -35.04
CA GLN A 425 12.94 -7.17 -34.26
C GLN A 425 13.85 -5.95 -34.51
N VAL A 426 14.52 -5.52 -33.45
CA VAL A 426 15.72 -4.67 -33.51
C VAL A 426 16.94 -5.58 -33.34
N GLU A 427 17.88 -5.54 -34.29
CA GLU A 427 19.18 -6.23 -34.21
C GLU A 427 20.30 -5.22 -33.93
N THR A 428 21.20 -5.52 -32.98
CA THR A 428 22.60 -5.05 -33.03
C THR A 428 23.61 -6.04 -32.40
N GLN A 429 24.85 -5.89 -32.88
CA GLN A 429 26.03 -6.79 -32.90
C GLN A 429 26.77 -7.11 -31.58
N ASP A 430 27.42 -8.28 -31.60
CA ASP A 430 28.38 -8.86 -30.65
C ASP A 430 29.73 -8.10 -30.50
N TRP A 431 30.15 -7.81 -29.25
CA TRP A 431 31.55 -7.92 -28.75
C TRP A 431 31.64 -7.60 -27.25
N VAL A 432 32.20 -8.50 -26.40
CA VAL A 432 32.95 -8.12 -25.17
C VAL A 432 34.20 -9.02 -24.94
N PRO A 433 35.37 -8.49 -24.50
CA PRO A 433 36.59 -9.25 -24.17
C PRO A 433 36.77 -9.57 -22.67
N ASN A 434 37.54 -10.63 -22.35
CA ASN A 434 37.83 -11.14 -21.00
C ASN A 434 38.53 -10.15 -20.04
N VAL A 435 38.05 -10.10 -18.79
CA VAL A 435 38.65 -9.37 -17.64
C VAL A 435 38.90 -10.36 -16.47
N PRO A 436 39.93 -10.18 -15.61
CA PRO A 436 40.23 -11.10 -14.49
C PRO A 436 39.54 -10.69 -13.16
N TRP A 437 39.03 -11.69 -12.44
CA TRP A 437 38.05 -11.60 -11.31
C TRP A 437 38.69 -11.63 -9.90
N GLY A 438 37.95 -11.13 -8.89
CA GLY A 438 38.34 -11.09 -7.47
C GLY A 438 37.82 -12.25 -6.57
N ASP A 439 38.36 -12.36 -5.35
CA ASP A 439 38.34 -13.56 -4.49
C ASP A 439 36.97 -14.01 -3.89
N TRP A 440 35.96 -13.15 -3.76
CA TRP A 440 34.71 -13.52 -3.06
C TRP A 440 33.71 -14.31 -3.91
N ILE A 441 33.84 -14.23 -5.24
CA ILE A 441 32.98 -14.99 -6.16
C ILE A 441 33.26 -16.50 -6.04
N GLY A 442 34.43 -16.92 -5.54
CA GLY A 442 34.84 -18.32 -5.48
C GLY A 442 33.82 -19.27 -4.86
N ASP A 443 33.16 -18.87 -3.77
CA ASP A 443 32.19 -19.73 -3.07
C ASP A 443 30.83 -19.80 -3.80
N ILE A 444 30.45 -18.73 -4.50
CA ILE A 444 29.23 -18.68 -5.34
C ILE A 444 29.49 -19.31 -6.72
N TYR A 445 30.76 -19.33 -7.16
CA TYR A 445 31.17 -19.71 -8.51
C TYR A 445 30.87 -21.17 -8.83
N ASP A 446 30.98 -22.08 -7.86
CA ASP A 446 30.59 -23.47 -8.06
C ASP A 446 29.07 -23.62 -8.27
N GLY A 447 28.26 -22.85 -7.53
CA GLY A 447 26.82 -22.75 -7.80
C GLY A 447 26.53 -22.15 -9.18
N LEU A 448 27.27 -21.13 -9.61
CA LEU A 448 27.11 -20.53 -10.94
C LEU A 448 27.53 -21.47 -12.07
N LYS A 449 28.53 -22.34 -11.86
CA LYS A 449 28.86 -23.42 -12.80
C LYS A 449 27.69 -24.36 -12.97
N ASP A 450 27.03 -24.73 -11.88
CA ASP A 450 25.86 -25.59 -11.93
C ASP A 450 24.70 -24.92 -12.70
N VAL A 451 24.44 -23.63 -12.47
CA VAL A 451 23.47 -22.84 -13.26
C VAL A 451 23.85 -22.80 -14.75
N ALA A 452 25.09 -22.44 -15.04
CA ALA A 452 25.61 -22.26 -16.40
C ALA A 452 25.65 -23.56 -17.20
N SER A 453 25.94 -24.70 -16.56
CA SER A 453 26.02 -26.02 -17.20
C SER A 453 24.71 -26.44 -17.88
N GLY A 454 23.58 -25.90 -17.41
CA GLY A 454 22.25 -26.14 -17.98
C GLY A 454 21.83 -25.16 -19.09
N ILE A 455 22.67 -24.19 -19.47
CA ILE A 455 22.32 -23.15 -20.44
C ILE A 455 23.36 -23.06 -21.56
N ALA A 456 22.97 -23.42 -22.78
CA ALA A 456 23.84 -23.29 -23.95
C ALA A 456 24.24 -21.81 -24.18
N GLY A 457 25.55 -21.55 -24.20
CA GLY A 457 26.11 -20.22 -24.49
C GLY A 457 26.19 -19.27 -23.29
N VAL A 458 26.05 -19.78 -22.07
CA VAL A 458 26.20 -19.05 -20.81
C VAL A 458 27.27 -19.77 -19.97
N SER A 459 28.32 -19.05 -19.56
CA SER A 459 29.38 -19.57 -18.68
C SER A 459 29.20 -19.05 -17.26
N ALA A 460 29.84 -19.71 -16.28
CA ALA A 460 29.89 -19.19 -14.91
C ALA A 460 30.55 -17.79 -14.87
N ASP A 461 31.57 -17.57 -15.69
CA ASP A 461 32.22 -16.26 -15.86
C ASP A 461 31.25 -15.18 -16.34
N TYR A 462 30.40 -15.52 -17.32
CA TYR A 462 29.36 -14.61 -17.79
C TYR A 462 28.34 -14.26 -16.69
N LEU A 463 27.90 -15.25 -15.91
CA LEU A 463 26.97 -14.99 -14.81
C LEU A 463 27.61 -14.13 -13.72
N GLY A 464 28.91 -14.34 -13.44
CA GLY A 464 29.69 -13.45 -12.57
C GLY A 464 29.71 -12.01 -13.09
N GLU A 465 29.88 -11.82 -14.40
CA GLU A 465 29.86 -10.50 -15.05
C GLU A 465 28.50 -9.83 -15.00
N ALA A 466 27.44 -10.61 -15.18
CA ALA A 466 26.10 -10.09 -15.02
C ALA A 466 25.83 -9.63 -13.59
N ILE A 467 26.32 -10.37 -12.59
CA ILE A 467 26.20 -10.02 -11.16
C ILE A 467 26.97 -8.74 -10.84
N GLU A 468 28.22 -8.62 -11.29
CA GLU A 468 29.00 -7.40 -11.09
C GLU A 468 28.40 -6.20 -11.83
N TYR A 469 27.95 -6.39 -13.07
CA TYR A 469 27.29 -5.35 -13.86
C TYR A 469 26.01 -4.83 -13.19
N ALA A 470 25.23 -5.74 -12.63
CA ALA A 470 24.00 -5.42 -11.93
C ALA A 470 24.25 -4.85 -10.51
N GLU A 471 25.51 -4.65 -10.13
CA GLU A 471 25.95 -4.19 -8.81
C GLU A 471 25.37 -5.03 -7.65
N VAL A 472 25.18 -6.32 -7.91
CA VAL A 472 24.51 -7.23 -6.98
C VAL A 472 25.50 -7.77 -5.96
N THR A 473 25.19 -7.58 -4.68
CA THR A 473 26.00 -8.06 -3.57
C THR A 473 25.67 -9.51 -3.20
N ALA A 474 26.59 -10.19 -2.51
CA ALA A 474 26.37 -11.56 -2.01
C ALA A 474 25.13 -11.70 -1.11
N SER A 475 24.72 -10.63 -0.42
CA SER A 475 23.50 -10.62 0.40
C SER A 475 22.21 -10.57 -0.42
N GLU A 476 22.31 -10.18 -1.68
CA GLU A 476 21.15 -9.94 -2.54
C GLU A 476 20.88 -11.10 -3.50
N ILE A 477 21.78 -12.08 -3.57
CA ILE A 477 21.58 -13.29 -4.37
C ILE A 477 21.92 -14.56 -3.60
N ALA A 478 21.18 -15.62 -3.88
CA ALA A 478 21.52 -16.98 -3.52
C ALA A 478 21.53 -17.86 -4.77
N VAL A 479 22.48 -18.79 -4.88
CA VAL A 479 22.52 -19.75 -5.98
C VAL A 479 22.21 -21.12 -5.43
N THR A 480 21.06 -21.68 -5.80
CA THR A 480 20.64 -23.01 -5.32
C THR A 480 19.87 -23.76 -6.39
N GLY A 481 20.12 -25.07 -6.51
CA GLY A 481 19.42 -25.95 -7.45
C GLY A 481 19.51 -25.52 -8.91
N GLY A 482 20.65 -24.96 -9.34
CA GLY A 482 20.84 -24.46 -10.70
C GLY A 482 20.00 -23.22 -11.05
N LYS A 483 19.61 -22.42 -10.04
CA LYS A 483 18.89 -21.15 -10.19
C LYS A 483 19.62 -20.01 -9.46
N ILE A 484 19.42 -18.78 -9.93
CA ILE A 484 19.86 -17.55 -9.27
C ILE A 484 18.63 -16.94 -8.61
N LEU A 485 18.62 -16.86 -7.29
CA LEU A 485 17.58 -16.27 -6.48
C LEU A 485 17.99 -14.84 -6.13
N CYS A 486 17.25 -13.83 -6.61
CA CYS A 486 17.43 -12.43 -6.25
C CYS A 486 16.51 -12.08 -5.08
N ASN A 487 17.12 -11.60 -4.01
CA ASN A 487 16.44 -11.17 -2.78
C ASN A 487 15.85 -9.76 -2.88
N THR A 488 16.22 -8.99 -3.90
CA THR A 488 15.67 -7.65 -4.15
C THR A 488 15.20 -7.52 -5.59
N ILE A 489 14.20 -6.65 -5.80
CA ILE A 489 13.73 -6.29 -7.14
C ILE A 489 14.86 -5.64 -7.94
N ASN A 490 15.70 -4.82 -7.30
CA ASN A 490 16.81 -4.13 -7.97
C ASN A 490 17.83 -5.13 -8.52
N SER A 491 18.21 -6.12 -7.72
CA SER A 491 19.15 -7.16 -8.17
C SER A 491 18.55 -8.02 -9.28
N PHE A 492 17.25 -8.32 -9.20
CA PHE A 492 16.56 -8.99 -10.29
C PHE A 492 16.50 -8.14 -11.56
N GLN A 493 16.13 -6.87 -11.46
CA GLN A 493 16.03 -5.97 -12.60
C GLN A 493 17.40 -5.77 -13.25
N GLY A 494 18.46 -5.50 -12.48
CA GLY A 494 19.81 -5.36 -13.00
C GLY A 494 20.28 -6.61 -13.75
N LEU A 495 20.08 -7.79 -13.16
CA LEU A 495 20.42 -9.07 -13.79
C LEU A 495 19.54 -9.36 -15.02
N ALA A 496 18.24 -9.06 -14.93
CA ALA A 496 17.31 -9.27 -16.02
C ALA A 496 17.62 -8.39 -17.22
N THR A 497 17.86 -7.08 -16.99
CA THR A 497 18.30 -6.13 -18.01
C THR A 497 19.58 -6.62 -18.67
N LYS A 498 20.57 -7.04 -17.88
CA LYS A 498 21.82 -7.55 -18.43
C LYS A 498 21.63 -8.79 -19.31
N PHE A 499 20.81 -9.74 -18.87
CA PHE A 499 20.50 -10.94 -19.67
C PHE A 499 19.71 -10.63 -20.93
N ILE A 500 18.83 -9.64 -20.91
CA ILE A 500 18.07 -9.18 -22.09
C ILE A 500 19.00 -8.49 -23.08
N ASP A 501 19.80 -7.53 -22.61
CA ASP A 501 20.73 -6.75 -23.43
C ASP A 501 21.75 -7.64 -24.14
N ASP A 502 22.20 -8.71 -23.49
CA ASP A 502 23.15 -9.68 -24.06
C ASP A 502 22.49 -10.82 -24.84
N GLY A 503 21.15 -10.81 -25.01
CA GLY A 503 20.40 -11.86 -25.70
C GLY A 503 20.45 -13.24 -24.99
N LYS A 504 20.74 -13.27 -23.69
CA LYS A 504 20.84 -14.48 -22.85
C LYS A 504 19.53 -14.78 -22.13
N ILE A 505 18.42 -14.81 -22.86
CA ILE A 505 17.08 -15.07 -22.30
C ILE A 505 17.02 -16.40 -21.52
N LYS A 506 17.81 -17.42 -21.89
CA LYS A 506 17.90 -18.68 -21.11
C LYS A 506 18.53 -18.51 -19.71
N ALA A 507 19.40 -17.52 -19.50
CA ALA A 507 19.90 -17.16 -18.18
C ALA A 507 18.83 -16.42 -17.37
N LEU A 508 18.07 -15.53 -18.02
CA LEU A 508 16.89 -14.90 -17.43
C LEU A 508 15.90 -15.95 -16.90
N TRP A 509 15.72 -17.06 -17.64
CA TRP A 509 14.88 -18.18 -17.21
C TRP A 509 15.39 -18.94 -15.97
N LYS A 510 16.64 -18.74 -15.55
CA LYS A 510 17.18 -19.27 -14.28
C LYS A 510 17.18 -18.23 -13.16
N LEU A 511 16.88 -16.98 -13.46
CA LEU A 511 16.69 -15.91 -12.50
C LEU A 511 15.31 -16.07 -11.82
N ARG A 512 15.27 -15.93 -10.50
CA ARG A 512 14.05 -16.01 -9.70
C ARG A 512 14.08 -14.87 -8.70
N ILE A 513 13.00 -14.11 -8.60
CA ILE A 513 12.81 -13.25 -7.41
C ILE A 513 12.38 -14.16 -6.27
N THR A 514 13.02 -14.03 -5.13
CA THR A 514 12.53 -14.60 -3.88
C THR A 514 11.70 -13.57 -3.14
N GLY A 515 10.54 -13.98 -2.58
CA GLY A 515 9.72 -13.11 -1.73
C GLY A 515 8.54 -12.41 -2.38
N TYR A 516 7.96 -12.98 -3.44
CA TYR A 516 6.60 -12.61 -3.85
C TYR A 516 5.69 -13.84 -3.90
N SER A 517 4.58 -13.75 -3.15
CA SER A 517 3.38 -14.60 -3.00
C SER A 517 2.89 -15.39 -4.22
N SER A 518 3.38 -15.06 -5.40
CA SER A 518 3.19 -15.77 -6.66
C SER A 518 3.41 -17.29 -6.60
N MET A 519 4.27 -17.83 -5.73
CA MET A 519 4.63 -19.24 -5.85
C MET A 519 3.48 -20.21 -5.50
N ILE A 520 2.51 -19.80 -4.67
CA ILE A 520 1.31 -20.60 -4.34
C ILE A 520 0.14 -20.30 -5.30
N SER A 521 -0.01 -19.05 -5.77
CA SER A 521 -0.98 -18.74 -6.84
C SER A 521 -0.59 -19.44 -8.16
N LEU A 522 0.71 -19.71 -8.35
CA LEU A 522 1.25 -20.47 -9.47
C LEU A 522 0.89 -21.96 -9.43
N VAL A 523 0.78 -22.57 -8.24
CA VAL A 523 0.45 -24.00 -8.07
C VAL A 523 -0.97 -24.33 -8.52
N GLY A 524 -1.89 -23.34 -8.55
CA GLY A 524 -3.26 -23.50 -9.08
C GLY A 524 -3.49 -22.97 -10.50
N SER A 525 -2.47 -22.38 -11.14
CA SER A 525 -2.61 -21.63 -12.40
C SER A 525 -2.32 -22.43 -13.68
N GLY A 526 -2.01 -23.73 -13.55
CA GLY A 526 -1.54 -24.56 -14.67
C GLY A 526 -0.06 -24.33 -15.03
N VAL A 527 0.64 -23.38 -14.40
CA VAL A 527 2.06 -23.07 -14.69
C VAL A 527 2.98 -24.26 -14.50
N PHE A 528 2.81 -25.05 -13.43
CA PHE A 528 3.62 -26.23 -13.21
C PHE A 528 3.25 -27.41 -14.12
N GLU A 529 2.02 -27.43 -14.65
CA GLU A 529 1.56 -28.41 -15.64
C GLU A 529 2.14 -28.08 -17.02
N ALA A 530 2.12 -26.80 -17.44
CA ALA A 530 2.78 -26.30 -18.64
C ALA A 530 4.31 -26.45 -18.60
N ILE A 531 4.94 -26.19 -17.45
CA ILE A 531 6.38 -26.45 -17.24
C ILE A 531 6.66 -27.96 -17.20
N GLY A 532 5.74 -28.77 -16.65
CA GLY A 532 5.83 -30.23 -16.64
C GLY A 532 5.72 -30.85 -18.04
N ASP A 533 4.98 -30.20 -18.93
CA ASP A 533 4.84 -30.57 -20.35
C ASP A 533 5.92 -29.94 -21.26
N GLU A 534 7.00 -29.41 -20.67
CA GLU A 534 8.12 -28.73 -21.34
C GLU A 534 7.74 -27.46 -22.14
N ASN A 535 6.55 -26.89 -21.90
CA ASN A 535 6.11 -25.61 -22.48
C ASN A 535 6.48 -24.44 -21.55
N TYR A 536 7.78 -24.19 -21.48
CA TYR A 536 8.40 -23.23 -20.56
C TYR A 536 7.96 -21.78 -20.81
N ASP A 537 7.64 -21.44 -22.07
CA ASP A 537 7.21 -20.09 -22.46
C ASP A 537 5.78 -19.78 -22.00
N CYS A 538 4.84 -20.75 -22.13
CA CYS A 538 3.48 -20.62 -21.59
C CYS A 538 3.49 -20.54 -20.05
N GLY A 539 4.27 -21.39 -19.38
CA GLY A 539 4.40 -21.37 -17.92
C GLY A 539 5.01 -20.06 -17.39
N ALA A 540 5.95 -19.48 -18.12
CA ALA A 540 6.56 -18.22 -17.79
C ALA A 540 5.64 -17.00 -17.96
N CYS A 541 4.88 -16.99 -19.06
CA CYS A 541 3.89 -15.95 -19.35
C CYS A 541 2.89 -15.83 -18.20
N ILE A 542 2.27 -16.94 -17.84
CA ILE A 542 1.26 -17.00 -16.77
C ILE A 542 1.88 -16.61 -15.42
N ALA A 543 3.14 -16.98 -15.16
CA ALA A 543 3.86 -16.61 -13.94
C ALA A 543 4.09 -15.11 -13.80
N PHE A 544 4.53 -14.46 -14.87
CA PHE A 544 4.80 -13.02 -14.90
C PHE A 544 3.53 -12.18 -14.79
N ILE A 545 2.46 -12.62 -15.46
CA ILE A 545 1.13 -12.01 -15.38
C ILE A 545 0.57 -12.07 -13.96
N ARG A 546 0.73 -13.22 -13.28
CA ARG A 546 0.21 -13.39 -11.92
C ARG A 546 1.04 -12.66 -10.87
N LEU A 547 2.36 -12.62 -11.03
CA LEU A 547 3.24 -11.74 -10.24
C LEU A 547 2.75 -10.29 -10.33
N SER A 548 2.51 -9.77 -11.52
CA SER A 548 2.08 -8.37 -11.72
C SER A 548 0.72 -8.03 -11.10
N LEU A 549 -0.18 -9.01 -11.03
CA LEU A 549 -1.50 -8.89 -10.40
C LEU A 549 -1.44 -9.03 -8.86
N ASP A 550 -0.62 -9.95 -8.34
CA ASP A 550 -0.51 -10.24 -6.90
C ASP A 550 0.16 -9.10 -6.10
N VAL A 551 0.95 -8.23 -6.75
CA VAL A 551 1.49 -7.00 -6.14
C VAL A 551 0.54 -5.79 -6.17
N GLY A 552 -0.64 -5.93 -6.78
CA GLY A 552 -1.54 -4.80 -6.99
C GLY A 552 -0.95 -3.69 -7.87
N LEU A 553 0.10 -4.00 -8.65
CA LEU A 553 0.73 -3.04 -9.59
C LEU A 553 -0.27 -2.63 -10.68
N CYS A 554 -1.25 -3.46 -11.01
CA CYS A 554 -2.15 -3.17 -12.11
C CYS A 554 -3.28 -2.20 -11.73
N GLY A 555 -3.00 -0.91 -11.93
CA GLY A 555 -3.91 0.23 -11.73
C GLY A 555 -3.15 1.51 -11.39
N GLY A 556 -3.82 2.47 -10.75
CA GLY A 556 -3.17 3.71 -10.24
C GLY A 556 -2.05 3.48 -9.20
N GLY A 557 -1.92 2.24 -8.68
CA GLY A 557 -0.95 1.84 -7.65
C GLY A 557 0.52 1.91 -8.07
N VAL A 558 0.90 1.53 -9.30
CA VAL A 558 2.29 1.68 -9.80
C VAL A 558 2.70 3.14 -9.75
N SER A 559 1.88 4.03 -10.30
CA SER A 559 2.21 5.46 -10.34
C SER A 559 2.33 6.02 -8.93
N ALA A 560 1.45 5.63 -8.01
CA ALA A 560 1.47 6.01 -6.59
C ALA A 560 2.73 5.50 -5.88
N PHE A 561 3.08 4.23 -6.06
CA PHE A 561 4.29 3.61 -5.51
C PHE A 561 5.56 4.29 -6.05
N CYS A 562 5.72 4.35 -7.37
CA CYS A 562 6.85 5.03 -8.02
C CYS A 562 6.92 6.53 -7.65
N SER A 563 5.76 7.15 -7.35
CA SER A 563 5.66 8.55 -6.96
C SER A 563 6.03 8.85 -5.52
N ALA A 564 5.68 7.96 -4.58
CA ALA A 564 5.90 8.12 -3.15
C ALA A 564 7.37 7.91 -2.77
N PHE A 565 8.05 7.01 -3.49
CA PHE A 565 9.45 6.67 -3.19
C PHE A 565 10.49 7.53 -3.91
N SER A 566 10.10 8.51 -4.73
CA SER A 566 11.01 9.47 -5.38
C SER A 566 12.38 8.85 -5.71
N LEU A 567 12.39 7.80 -6.56
CA LEU A 567 13.58 7.02 -6.95
C LEU A 567 14.67 7.84 -7.69
N THR A 568 14.61 9.16 -7.61
CA THR A 568 15.67 10.11 -7.95
C THR A 568 17.05 9.78 -7.35
N THR A 569 17.12 9.07 -6.21
CA THR A 569 18.39 8.64 -5.62
C THR A 569 19.05 7.45 -6.34
N LEU A 570 18.33 6.76 -7.24
CA LEU A 570 18.84 5.58 -7.97
C LEU A 570 18.93 5.80 -9.50
N GLY A 571 18.86 7.04 -9.98
CA GLY A 571 19.09 7.38 -11.41
C GLY A 571 17.98 6.96 -12.39
N LEU A 572 17.01 6.16 -11.95
CA LEU A 572 15.77 5.89 -12.69
C LEU A 572 14.73 6.94 -12.27
N GLY A 573 14.42 7.87 -13.17
CA GLY A 573 13.32 8.81 -12.94
C GLY A 573 12.01 8.08 -12.63
N THR A 574 11.02 8.81 -12.09
CA THR A 574 9.65 8.29 -11.88
C THR A 574 9.01 7.70 -13.13
N VAL A 575 9.51 8.12 -14.29
CA VAL A 575 9.04 7.76 -15.63
C VAL A 575 9.33 6.29 -15.95
N PRO A 576 10.59 5.79 -15.97
CA PRO A 576 10.88 4.36 -16.19
C PRO A 576 10.05 3.40 -15.33
N CYS A 577 9.88 3.69 -14.04
CA CYS A 577 9.10 2.87 -13.10
C CYS A 577 7.60 2.82 -13.49
N ALA A 578 7.01 3.97 -13.85
CA ALA A 578 5.62 4.06 -14.29
C ALA A 578 5.41 3.45 -15.69
N VAL A 579 6.37 3.63 -16.61
CA VAL A 579 6.35 3.07 -17.97
C VAL A 579 6.37 1.54 -17.92
N LEU A 580 7.34 0.96 -17.19
CA LEU A 580 7.48 -0.50 -17.07
C LEU A 580 6.25 -1.11 -16.40
N GLY A 581 5.85 -0.60 -15.23
CA GLY A 581 4.67 -1.14 -14.53
C GLY A 581 3.36 -0.94 -15.30
N GLY A 582 3.20 0.17 -16.02
CA GLY A 582 2.01 0.48 -16.81
C GLY A 582 1.87 -0.36 -18.10
N ALA A 583 2.98 -0.59 -18.82
CA ALA A 583 2.99 -1.42 -20.01
C ALA A 583 2.69 -2.89 -19.69
N ILE A 584 3.29 -3.42 -18.62
CA ILE A 584 3.10 -4.80 -18.14
C ILE A 584 1.64 -5.05 -17.72
N CYS A 585 1.04 -4.09 -17.02
CA CYS A 585 -0.32 -4.22 -16.51
C CYS A 585 -1.42 -4.06 -17.56
N SER A 586 -1.11 -3.42 -18.70
CA SER A 586 -2.09 -3.29 -19.77
C SER A 586 -2.16 -4.49 -20.70
N ALA A 587 -1.08 -5.25 -20.85
CA ALA A 587 -1.11 -6.49 -21.60
C ALA A 587 -1.93 -7.59 -20.90
N THR A 588 -2.14 -7.45 -19.58
CA THR A 588 -2.67 -8.51 -18.71
C THR A 588 -4.17 -8.43 -18.39
N ILE A 589 -4.79 -7.26 -18.52
CA ILE A 589 -6.18 -7.04 -18.07
C ILE A 589 -7.23 -7.44 -19.14
N THR A 590 -6.86 -7.54 -20.43
CA THR A 590 -7.86 -7.67 -21.50
C THR A 590 -8.15 -9.08 -22.02
N ALA A 591 -7.44 -10.14 -21.61
CA ALA A 591 -7.83 -11.51 -21.95
C ALA A 591 -7.15 -12.57 -21.08
N LEU A 592 -7.87 -13.20 -20.15
CA LEU A 592 -7.48 -14.51 -19.66
C LEU A 592 -8.69 -15.46 -19.68
N PRO A 593 -8.87 -16.25 -20.75
CA PRO A 593 -9.58 -17.52 -20.64
C PRO A 593 -8.75 -18.51 -19.79
N ASP A 594 -9.32 -19.69 -19.51
CA ASP A 594 -8.67 -20.76 -18.76
C ASP A 594 -7.29 -21.08 -19.38
N ALA A 595 -6.25 -21.36 -18.57
CA ALA A 595 -4.87 -21.56 -19.05
C ALA A 595 -4.76 -22.66 -20.13
N LYS A 596 -5.70 -23.61 -20.08
CA LYS A 596 -5.86 -24.69 -21.05
C LYS A 596 -6.32 -24.19 -22.43
N ASP A 597 -7.10 -23.12 -22.48
CA ASP A 597 -7.55 -22.50 -23.73
C ASP A 597 -6.46 -21.62 -24.36
N ILE A 598 -5.59 -21.03 -23.54
CA ILE A 598 -4.42 -20.25 -24.00
C ILE A 598 -3.40 -21.16 -24.69
N CYS A 599 -3.18 -22.38 -24.18
CA CYS A 599 -2.06 -23.25 -24.61
C CYS A 599 -2.49 -24.52 -25.41
N SER A 600 -3.74 -24.61 -25.89
CA SER A 600 -4.24 -25.78 -26.64
C SER A 600 -4.02 -25.74 -28.17
N GLY A 601 -3.43 -24.67 -28.71
CA GLY A 601 -3.37 -24.43 -30.17
C GLY A 601 -2.05 -24.73 -30.88
N HIS A 602 -0.90 -24.46 -30.26
CA HIS A 602 0.41 -24.49 -30.94
C HIS A 602 1.53 -25.00 -30.02
N THR A 603 2.41 -25.84 -30.57
CA THR A 603 3.50 -26.52 -29.84
C THR A 603 4.77 -25.69 -29.65
N GLU A 604 4.81 -24.42 -30.04
CA GLU A 604 5.93 -23.50 -29.81
C GLU A 604 5.46 -22.07 -30.13
N PRO A 605 5.55 -21.10 -29.22
CA PRO A 605 5.45 -19.68 -29.55
C PRO A 605 6.87 -19.12 -29.80
N ASP A 606 7.14 -18.70 -31.04
CA ASP A 606 8.48 -18.25 -31.47
C ASP A 606 8.83 -16.82 -31.02
N GLU A 607 7.90 -16.10 -30.36
CA GLU A 607 8.02 -14.67 -30.12
C GLU A 607 7.49 -14.26 -28.74
N ALA A 608 8.31 -13.48 -28.02
CA ALA A 608 7.96 -12.91 -26.72
C ALA A 608 6.74 -11.97 -26.77
N ALA A 609 6.29 -11.49 -27.93
CA ALA A 609 5.22 -10.48 -28.01
C ALA A 609 3.82 -10.97 -27.59
N PHE A 610 3.64 -12.25 -27.28
CA PHE A 610 2.42 -12.75 -26.64
C PHE A 610 2.48 -12.69 -25.09
N CYS A 611 3.65 -12.33 -24.54
CA CYS A 611 3.98 -12.05 -23.14
C CYS A 611 4.78 -10.73 -23.07
#